data_AF-A0ABD1CU86-F1
#
_entry.id   AF-A0ABD1CU86-F1
#
_cell.length_a   1.000
_cell.length_b   1.000
_cell.length_c   1.000
_cell.angle_alpha   90.00
_cell.angle_beta   90.00
_cell.angle_gamma   90.00
#
_symmetry.space_group_name_H-M   'P 1'
#
loop_
_entity.id
_entity.type
_entity.pdbx_description
1 polymer ?
#
loop_
_entity_poly.entity_id
_entity_poly.type
_entity_poly.pdbx_seq_one_letter_code
_entity_poly.pdbx_strand_id
1 'polypeptide(L)'
;MALLLAANVESKAPDHYYGREIGRINSFGHGVQGRVYAVDESTLFVKGFAYDGSAPDAFFWVGNSPRPSPEGYIIPYPEEYTGR
;
A
#
# COMPACT_ATOMS: atom_id res chain seq x y z
N MET A 1 29.62 40.81 -19.79
CA MET A 1 29.20 40.20 -18.51
C MET A 1 27.86 39.51 -18.78
N ALA A 2 27.90 38.22 -19.14
CA ALA A 2 26.71 37.46 -19.49
C ALA A 2 26.18 36.78 -18.23
N LEU A 3 24.97 37.13 -17.83
CA LEU A 3 24.28 36.47 -16.73
C LEU A 3 23.58 35.23 -17.30
N LEU A 4 24.16 34.05 -17.08
CA LEU A 4 23.44 32.79 -17.32
C LEU A 4 22.43 32.60 -16.18
N LEU A 5 21.15 32.72 -16.51
CA LEU A 5 20.07 32.19 -15.68
C LEU A 5 20.03 30.67 -15.89
N ALA A 6 20.63 29.91 -14.99
CA ALA A 6 20.37 28.49 -14.90
C ALA A 6 18.94 28.32 -14.35
N ALA A 7 18.00 27.97 -15.23
CA ALA A 7 16.73 27.43 -14.78
C ALA A 7 17.02 26.06 -14.17
N ASN A 8 16.82 25.91 -12.86
CA ASN A 8 16.81 24.62 -12.20
C ASN A 8 15.62 23.83 -12.77
N VAL A 9 15.86 23.05 -13.83
CA VAL A 9 14.96 21.99 -14.23
C VAL A 9 15.15 20.88 -13.22
N GLU A 10 14.46 21.00 -12.09
CA GLU A 10 14.31 19.89 -11.17
C GLU A 10 13.46 18.86 -11.91
N SER A 11 14.12 17.83 -12.45
CA SER A 11 13.45 16.71 -13.09
C SER A 11 12.66 16.00 -12.00
N LYS A 12 11.42 16.44 -11.78
CA LYS A 12 10.44 15.65 -11.05
C LYS A 12 10.25 14.40 -11.91
N ALA A 13 11.00 13.34 -11.57
CA ALA A 13 10.78 12.03 -12.17
C ALA A 13 9.26 11.80 -12.18
N PRO A 14 8.68 11.32 -13.29
CA PRO A 14 7.25 11.12 -13.36
C PRO A 14 6.85 10.28 -12.15
N ASP A 15 5.99 10.81 -11.28
CA ASP A 15 5.49 10.06 -10.13
C ASP A 15 4.86 8.80 -10.75
N HIS A 16 5.40 7.64 -10.41
CA HIS A 16 4.94 6.38 -11.00
C HIS A 16 3.44 6.27 -10.73
N TYR A 17 2.65 6.01 -11.76
CA TYR A 17 1.22 5.84 -11.57
C TYR A 17 0.96 4.52 -10.85
N TYR A 18 0.51 4.58 -9.61
CA TYR A 18 0.21 3.42 -8.76
C TYR A 18 -1.27 3.00 -8.80
N GLY A 19 -2.09 3.63 -9.64
CA GLY A 19 -3.54 3.49 -9.62
C GLY A 19 -4.27 4.66 -8.96
N ARG A 20 -5.59 4.53 -8.79
CA ARG A 20 -6.43 5.53 -8.12
C ARG A 20 -6.26 5.40 -6.61
N GLU A 21 -5.89 6.48 -5.92
CA GLU A 21 -5.85 6.47 -4.45
C GLU A 21 -7.26 6.26 -3.88
N ILE A 22 -7.40 5.25 -3.02
CA ILE A 22 -8.68 4.89 -2.36
C ILE A 22 -8.67 5.17 -0.86
N GLY A 23 -7.50 5.49 -0.28
CA GLY A 23 -7.39 5.92 1.10
C GLY A 23 -6.07 5.53 1.76
N ARG A 24 -6.09 5.51 3.09
CA ARG A 24 -4.96 5.10 3.94
C ARG A 24 -5.37 3.98 4.87
N ILE A 25 -4.43 3.13 5.25
CA ILE A 25 -4.67 2.12 6.29
C ILE A 25 -4.90 2.83 7.63
N ASN A 26 -6.00 2.49 8.30
CA ASN A 26 -6.25 2.92 9.67
C ASN A 26 -5.49 1.99 10.61
N SER A 27 -4.52 2.53 11.34
CA SER A 27 -3.72 1.76 12.28
C SER A 27 -4.46 1.59 13.60
N PHE A 28 -4.63 0.35 14.04
CA PHE A 28 -5.19 0.00 15.35
C PHE A 28 -4.17 -0.68 16.27
N GLY A 29 -2.94 -0.93 15.78
CA GLY A 29 -1.87 -1.61 16.48
C GLY A 29 -0.70 -1.95 15.55
N HIS A 30 0.42 -2.34 16.14
CA HIS A 30 1.61 -2.88 15.47
C HIS A 30 2.19 -2.04 14.32
N GLY A 31 2.05 -0.72 14.39
CA GLY A 31 2.63 0.22 13.43
C GLY A 31 2.13 0.05 11.99
N VAL A 32 0.99 -0.61 11.75
CA VAL A 32 0.50 -0.86 10.40
C VAL A 32 0.10 0.45 9.73
N GLN A 33 0.69 0.77 8.58
CA GLN A 33 0.42 2.01 7.83
C GLN A 33 0.63 1.82 6.32
N GLY A 34 0.15 2.79 5.54
CA GLY A 34 0.35 2.84 4.08
C GLY A 34 -0.77 3.61 3.38
N ARG A 35 -0.49 4.10 2.16
CA ARG A 35 -1.51 4.63 1.24
C ARG A 35 -1.93 3.56 0.25
N VAL A 36 -3.23 3.37 0.07
CA VAL A 36 -3.80 2.31 -0.75
C VAL A 36 -4.28 2.89 -2.08
N TYR A 37 -3.86 2.26 -3.16
CA TYR A 37 -4.22 2.59 -4.53
C TYR A 37 -4.87 1.38 -5.21
N ALA A 38 -5.94 1.61 -5.96
CA ALA A 38 -6.56 0.61 -6.83
C ALA A 38 -5.89 0.66 -8.21
N VAL A 39 -5.13 -0.38 -8.53
CA VAL A 39 -4.43 -0.52 -9.82
C VAL A 39 -5.42 -0.98 -10.89
N ASP A 40 -6.17 -2.04 -10.59
CA ASP A 40 -7.23 -2.63 -11.41
C ASP A 40 -8.29 -3.33 -10.52
N GLU A 41 -9.17 -4.13 -11.11
CA GLU A 41 -10.28 -4.83 -10.43
C GLU A 41 -9.82 -5.88 -9.40
N SER A 42 -8.59 -6.37 -9.50
CA SER A 42 -8.04 -7.45 -8.67
C SER A 42 -6.73 -7.09 -7.97
N THR A 43 -6.19 -5.89 -8.20
CA THR A 43 -4.88 -5.48 -7.71
C THR A 43 -4.95 -4.19 -6.91
N LEU A 44 -4.51 -4.26 -5.64
CA LEU A 44 -4.25 -3.11 -4.79
C LEU A 44 -2.74 -2.88 -4.65
N PHE A 45 -2.32 -1.63 -4.68
CA PHE A 45 -0.96 -1.22 -4.37
C PHE A 45 -0.92 -0.43 -3.07
N VAL A 46 -0.07 -0.85 -2.12
CA VAL A 46 0.11 -0.15 -0.84
C VAL A 46 1.46 0.55 -0.81
N LYS A 47 1.46 1.87 -1.00
CA LYS A 47 2.68 2.70 -0.96
C LYS A 47 3.09 2.97 0.49
N GLY A 48 4.35 2.70 0.80
CA GLY A 48 4.92 2.94 2.13
C GLY A 48 4.31 2.03 3.20
N PHE A 49 4.01 0.78 2.83
CA PHE A 49 3.58 -0.23 3.80
C PHE A 49 4.64 -0.39 4.90
N ALA A 50 4.22 -0.38 6.16
CA ALA A 50 5.05 -0.73 7.29
C ALA A 50 4.25 -1.53 8.31
N TYR A 51 4.95 -2.37 9.06
CA TYR A 51 4.48 -3.21 10.15
C TYR A 51 5.66 -3.41 11.10
N ASP A 52 5.47 -3.28 12.41
CA ASP A 52 6.57 -3.26 13.37
C ASP A 52 7.11 -4.64 13.77
N GLY A 53 6.44 -5.72 13.36
CA GLY A 53 6.88 -7.10 13.63
C GLY A 53 6.63 -7.59 15.05
N SER A 54 5.90 -6.84 15.89
CA SER A 54 5.71 -7.18 17.31
C SER A 54 4.55 -8.15 17.59
N ALA A 55 3.65 -8.38 16.63
CA ALA A 55 2.56 -9.35 16.80
C ALA A 55 3.05 -10.79 16.58
N PRO A 56 2.42 -11.80 17.21
CA PRO A 56 2.78 -13.20 17.00
C PRO A 56 2.67 -13.64 15.54
N ASP A 57 1.65 -13.17 14.83
CA ASP A 57 1.35 -13.49 13.44
C ASP A 57 0.79 -12.28 12.69
N ALA A 58 0.98 -12.23 11.37
CA ALA A 58 0.43 -11.20 10.49
C ALA A 58 -0.09 -11.79 9.18
N PHE A 59 -1.29 -11.37 8.78
CA PHE A 59 -1.96 -11.85 7.57
C PHE A 59 -2.53 -10.69 6.77
N PHE A 60 -2.55 -10.82 5.45
CA PHE A 60 -3.39 -10.00 4.59
C PHE A 60 -4.76 -10.69 4.50
N TRP A 61 -5.80 -10.03 4.99
CA TRP A 61 -7.17 -10.54 4.99
C TRP A 61 -8.06 -9.59 4.21
N VAL A 62 -8.77 -10.11 3.21
CA VAL A 62 -9.69 -9.33 2.37
C VAL A 62 -11.11 -9.90 2.42
N GLY A 63 -12.09 -9.02 2.25
CA GLY A 63 -13.50 -9.36 2.14
C GLY A 63 -14.17 -8.51 1.07
N ASN A 64 -15.41 -8.84 0.71
CA ASN A 64 -16.19 -8.16 -0.32
C ASN A 64 -17.36 -7.34 0.24
N SER A 65 -17.38 -7.11 1.55
CA SER A 65 -18.43 -6.36 2.24
C SER A 65 -18.02 -4.89 2.45
N PRO A 66 -18.98 -3.94 2.47
CA PRO A 66 -18.68 -2.52 2.74
C PRO A 66 -18.20 -2.21 4.17
N ARG A 67 -18.23 -3.21 5.06
CA ARG A 67 -17.84 -3.08 6.47
C ARG A 67 -16.94 -4.25 6.83
N PRO A 68 -15.92 -4.09 7.70
CA PRO A 68 -15.13 -5.21 8.18
C PRO A 68 -16.05 -6.33 8.72
N SER A 69 -15.84 -7.55 8.26
CA SER A 69 -16.63 -8.72 8.64
C SER A 69 -15.76 -9.97 8.65
N PRO A 70 -16.14 -11.03 9.39
CA PRO A 70 -15.37 -12.27 9.41
C PRO A 70 -15.53 -13.09 8.11
N GLU A 71 -16.44 -12.71 7.23
CA GLU A 71 -16.60 -13.30 5.90
C GLU A 71 -15.57 -12.73 4.93
N GLY A 72 -14.34 -13.24 5.02
CA GLY A 72 -13.26 -12.93 4.10
C GLY A 72 -12.31 -14.11 3.92
N TYR A 73 -11.23 -13.92 3.18
CA TYR A 73 -10.19 -14.92 2.99
C TYR A 73 -8.78 -14.33 3.12
N ILE A 74 -7.86 -15.14 3.63
CA ILE A 74 -6.46 -14.76 3.75
C ILE A 74 -5.84 -14.80 2.34
N ILE A 75 -5.15 -13.72 1.98
CA ILE A 75 -4.24 -13.71 0.84
C ILE A 75 -2.97 -14.45 1.28
N PRO A 76 -2.62 -15.59 0.67
CA PRO A 76 -1.42 -16.32 1.03
C PRO A 76 -0.18 -15.44 0.77
N TYR A 77 0.65 -15.29 1.79
CA TYR A 77 1.95 -14.66 1.66
C TYR A 77 2.97 -15.33 2.61
N PRO A 78 4.11 -15.83 2.09
CA PRO A 78 4.42 -16.01 0.67
C PRO A 78 3.38 -16.89 -0.03
N GLU A 79 3.40 -16.98 -1.37
CA GLU A 79 2.36 -17.70 -2.15
C GLU A 79 2.20 -19.17 -1.70
N GLU A 80 3.25 -19.77 -1.15
CA GLU A 80 3.24 -21.13 -0.61
C GLU A 80 2.61 -21.26 0.79
N TYR A 81 2.11 -20.18 1.39
CA TYR A 81 1.50 -20.23 2.72
C TYR A 81 0.18 -21.00 2.68
N THR A 82 0.15 -22.21 3.24
CA THR A 82 -1.01 -23.12 3.15
C THR A 82 -2.07 -22.87 4.23
N GLY A 83 -1.84 -21.97 5.19
CA GLY A 83 -2.70 -21.82 6.37
C GLY A 83 -2.63 -23.08 7.24
N ARG A 84 -2.05 -22.98 8.44
CA ARG A 84 -2.17 -24.08 9.41
C ARG A 84 -3.56 -24.14 10.00
#